data_AF-A0A416RYV6-F1
#
_entry.id   AF-A0A416RYV6-F1
#
_cell.length_a   1.000
_cell.length_b   1.000
_cell.length_c   1.000
_cell.angle_alpha   90.00
_cell.angle_beta   90.00
_cell.angle_gamma   90.00
#
_symmetry.space_group_name_H-M   'P 1'
#
loop_
_entity.id
_entity.type
_entity.pdbx_description
1 polymer ?
#
loop_
_entity_poly.entity_id
_entity_poly.type
_entity_poly.pdbx_seq_one_letter_code
_entity_poly.pdbx_strand_id
1 'polypeptide(L)'
;MNQSERRNFLIQSLLEESREYRGMQIPSDSTGQRQLLRGLMNVRMVKKSSAEFLNIQDAYLQEETAKKGVTNVDDLTPVQQGLYLWQGDITALRCDAIVNAANSGMTGCYVPNHRCIDNCIHTFAGVQLRLYCEEMMEAQGHAEPTGQAKITPAYNLPCRYVLHTVGPIVGGHLTETHCRQLADCYRSCLSLAAENGLKSVAFCCISTGEFHFPNEKAAETAVATVKEFLAQKETSVEKVIFNVFKDRDREIYEELLGEK
;
A
#
# COMPACT_ATOMS: atom_id res chain seq x y z
N MET A 1 7.10 22.36 -16.33
CA MET A 1 8.15 21.33 -16.35
C MET A 1 7.59 20.08 -17.01
N ASN A 2 8.30 19.50 -17.96
CA ASN A 2 8.01 18.15 -18.47
C ASN A 2 8.43 17.08 -17.45
N GLN A 3 8.05 15.83 -17.68
CA GLN A 3 8.29 14.76 -16.71
C GLN A 3 9.77 14.49 -16.40
N SER A 4 10.65 14.68 -17.38
CA SER A 4 12.09 14.51 -17.18
C SER A 4 12.67 15.64 -16.31
N GLU A 5 12.23 16.87 -16.54
CA GLU A 5 12.60 18.03 -15.72
C GLU A 5 12.12 17.87 -14.28
N ARG A 6 10.87 17.44 -14.06
CA ARG A 6 10.35 17.17 -12.71
C ARG A 6 11.18 16.11 -12.00
N ARG A 7 11.47 14.99 -12.66
CA ARG A 7 12.29 13.91 -12.10
C ARG A 7 13.68 14.40 -11.71
N ASN A 8 14.36 15.13 -12.59
CA ASN A 8 15.69 15.66 -12.31
C ASN A 8 15.68 16.65 -11.14
N PHE A 9 14.70 17.56 -11.08
CA PHE A 9 14.53 18.49 -9.97
C PHE A 9 14.36 17.76 -8.64
N LEU A 10 13.50 16.74 -8.59
CA LEU A 10 13.26 15.96 -7.37
C LEU A 10 14.52 15.24 -6.92
N ILE A 11 15.25 14.62 -7.84
CA ILE A 11 16.54 13.96 -7.54
C ILE A 11 17.53 14.98 -6.99
N GLN A 12 17.73 16.12 -7.67
CA GLN A 12 18.67 17.16 -7.24
C GLN A 12 18.32 17.67 -5.84
N SER A 13 17.05 17.98 -5.59
CA SER A 13 16.57 18.43 -4.28
C SER A 13 16.86 17.42 -3.16
N LEU A 14 16.64 16.13 -3.42
CA LEU A 14 16.90 15.06 -2.45
C LEU A 14 18.41 14.84 -2.21
N LEU A 15 19.24 14.95 -3.24
CA LEU A 15 20.70 14.86 -3.12
C LEU A 15 21.29 16.04 -2.34
N GLU A 16 20.80 17.26 -2.58
CA GLU A 16 21.24 18.46 -1.85
C GLU A 16 20.85 18.42 -0.38
N GLU A 17 19.66 17.89 -0.10
CA GLU A 17 19.11 17.68 1.22
C GLU A 17 19.91 16.65 2.04
N SER A 18 20.34 15.55 1.42
CA SER A 18 21.08 14.48 2.10
C SER A 18 22.55 14.87 2.32
N ARG A 19 23.11 14.52 3.48
CA ARG A 19 24.57 14.60 3.69
C ARG A 19 25.31 13.42 3.06
N GLU A 20 24.69 12.25 3.08
CA GLU A 20 25.29 10.98 2.63
C GLU A 20 25.32 10.88 1.10
N TYR A 21 24.27 11.34 0.43
CA TYR A 21 24.12 11.20 -1.01
C TYR A 21 24.52 12.45 -1.79
N ARG A 22 24.96 13.51 -1.11
CA ARG A 22 25.34 14.77 -1.76
C ARG A 22 26.43 14.54 -2.80
N GLY A 23 26.22 15.05 -4.01
CA GLY A 23 27.18 14.95 -5.10
C GLY A 23 27.21 13.59 -5.82
N MET A 24 26.29 12.67 -5.49
CA MET A 24 26.09 11.46 -6.29
C MET A 24 25.70 11.83 -7.73
N GLN A 25 26.26 11.13 -8.71
CA GLN A 25 25.95 11.37 -10.11
C GLN A 25 24.53 10.92 -10.44
N ILE A 26 23.79 11.78 -11.15
CA ILE A 26 22.48 11.45 -11.68
C ILE A 26 22.68 10.65 -12.98
N PRO A 27 22.10 9.44 -13.11
CA PRO A 27 22.18 8.67 -14.35
C PRO A 27 21.67 9.46 -15.56
N SER A 28 22.27 9.24 -16.73
CA SER A 28 21.85 9.90 -17.97
C SER A 28 20.55 9.33 -18.55
N ASP A 29 20.23 8.07 -18.23
CA ASP A 29 19.04 7.39 -18.74
C ASP A 29 17.85 7.49 -17.78
N SER A 30 16.64 7.41 -18.35
CA SER A 30 15.41 7.57 -17.56
C SER A 30 15.16 6.45 -16.55
N THR A 31 15.67 5.23 -16.80
CA THR A 31 15.47 4.08 -15.92
C THR A 31 16.32 4.22 -14.66
N GLY A 32 17.60 4.56 -14.82
CA GLY A 32 18.49 4.87 -13.72
C GLY A 32 17.99 6.05 -12.89
N GLN A 33 17.49 7.10 -13.53
CA GLN A 33 16.88 8.23 -12.82
C GLN A 33 15.64 7.84 -12.00
N ARG A 34 14.74 7.01 -12.54
CA ARG A 34 13.57 6.52 -11.79
C ARG A 34 13.98 5.69 -10.57
N GLN A 35 14.96 4.81 -10.73
CA GLN A 35 15.48 3.98 -9.63
C GLN A 35 16.19 4.83 -8.57
N LEU A 36 16.95 5.85 -8.98
CA LEU A 36 17.60 6.78 -8.08
C LEU A 36 16.56 7.60 -7.30
N LEU A 37 15.58 8.20 -7.98
CA LEU A 37 14.51 8.97 -7.34
C LEU A 37 13.78 8.12 -6.30
N ARG A 38 13.33 6.92 -6.68
CA ARG A 38 12.66 6.00 -5.75
C ARG A 38 13.55 5.67 -4.56
N GLY A 39 14.80 5.29 -4.80
CA GLY A 39 15.76 4.97 -3.74
C GLY A 39 15.93 6.12 -2.75
N LEU A 40 16.16 7.34 -3.25
CA LEU A 40 16.30 8.55 -2.43
C LEU A 40 15.04 8.84 -1.62
N MET A 41 13.85 8.72 -2.21
CA MET A 41 12.58 8.90 -1.49
C MET A 41 12.36 7.83 -0.41
N ASN A 42 12.87 6.60 -0.61
CA ASN A 42 12.72 5.52 0.37
C ASN A 42 13.59 5.75 1.62
N VAL A 43 14.85 6.13 1.43
CA VAL A 43 15.81 6.37 2.54
C VAL A 43 15.68 7.75 3.17
N ARG A 44 14.87 8.63 2.58
CA ARG A 44 14.65 9.98 3.11
C ARG A 44 14.01 9.91 4.49
N MET A 45 14.72 10.44 5.50
CA MET A 45 14.18 10.62 6.85
C MET A 45 12.94 11.53 6.84
N VAL A 46 12.09 11.37 7.83
CA VAL A 46 10.86 12.17 7.93
C VAL A 46 11.20 13.64 8.16
N LYS A 47 10.69 14.49 7.26
CA LYS A 47 10.77 15.95 7.39
C LYS A 47 9.82 16.64 6.43
N LYS A 48 9.40 17.84 6.83
CA LYS A 48 8.61 18.75 5.99
C LYS A 48 9.36 19.11 4.72
N SER A 49 8.63 19.13 3.61
CA SER A 49 9.12 19.54 2.29
C SER A 49 8.57 20.92 1.94
N SER A 50 9.27 21.65 1.07
CA SER A 50 8.76 22.93 0.56
C SER A 50 7.51 22.71 -0.30
N ALA A 51 6.65 23.73 -0.40
CA ALA A 51 5.48 23.68 -1.28
C ALA A 51 5.88 23.45 -2.75
N GLU A 52 7.01 24.02 -3.19
CA GLU A 52 7.55 23.79 -4.54
C GLU A 52 7.90 22.33 -4.77
N PHE A 53 8.61 21.68 -3.84
CA PHE A 53 8.95 20.27 -3.94
C PHE A 53 7.70 19.40 -4.02
N LEU A 54 6.72 19.66 -3.15
CA LEU A 54 5.46 18.92 -3.12
C LEU A 54 4.67 19.08 -4.42
N ASN A 55 4.52 20.31 -4.94
CA ASN A 55 3.82 20.55 -6.20
C ASN A 55 4.47 19.83 -7.39
N ILE A 56 5.81 19.82 -7.45
CA ILE A 56 6.55 19.14 -8.52
C ILE A 56 6.45 17.62 -8.37
N GLN A 57 6.55 17.11 -7.14
CA GLN A 57 6.38 15.68 -6.83
C GLN A 57 4.98 15.20 -7.20
N ASP A 58 3.95 15.93 -6.80
CA ASP A 58 2.56 15.54 -7.02
C ASP A 58 2.26 15.49 -8.52
N ALA A 59 2.69 16.51 -9.29
CA ALA A 59 2.57 16.50 -10.74
C ALA A 59 3.36 15.34 -11.40
N TYR A 60 4.52 14.99 -10.86
CA TYR A 60 5.31 13.84 -11.34
C TYR A 60 4.59 12.52 -11.08
N LEU A 61 4.16 12.27 -9.84
CA LEU A 61 3.52 11.03 -9.42
C LEU A 61 2.18 10.81 -10.13
N GLN A 62 1.36 11.86 -10.26
CA GLN A 62 0.08 11.79 -10.97
C GLN A 62 0.27 11.42 -12.44
N GLU A 63 1.29 11.97 -13.12
CA GLU A 63 1.59 11.60 -14.50
C GLU A 63 2.14 10.16 -14.61
N GLU A 64 2.97 9.70 -13.66
CA GLU A 64 3.41 8.30 -13.64
C GLU A 64 2.23 7.33 -13.43
N THR A 65 1.32 7.66 -12.52
CA THR A 65 0.10 6.87 -12.27
C THR A 65 -0.81 6.85 -13.49
N ALA A 66 -1.00 8.00 -14.17
CA ALA A 66 -1.78 8.07 -15.40
C ALA A 66 -1.20 7.19 -16.52
N LYS A 67 0.14 7.13 -16.66
CA LYS A 67 0.81 6.29 -17.66
C LYS A 67 0.65 4.79 -17.41
N LYS A 68 0.47 4.35 -16.16
CA LYS A 68 0.18 2.95 -15.84
C LYS A 68 -1.21 2.51 -16.29
N GLY A 69 -2.13 3.47 -16.46
CA GLY A 69 -3.56 3.21 -16.59
C GLY A 69 -4.20 3.04 -15.22
N VAL A 70 -5.24 3.82 -14.94
CA VAL A 70 -6.00 3.75 -13.69
C VAL A 70 -7.24 2.90 -13.91
N THR A 71 -7.40 1.87 -13.10
CA THR A 71 -8.60 1.02 -13.07
C THR A 71 -9.59 1.60 -12.06
N ASN A 72 -10.86 1.75 -12.43
CA ASN A 72 -11.91 2.09 -11.47
C ASN A 72 -12.56 0.81 -10.92
N VAL A 73 -12.78 0.76 -9.61
CA VAL A 73 -13.50 -0.36 -8.96
C VAL A 73 -14.90 -0.56 -9.54
N ASP A 74 -15.53 0.49 -10.06
CA ASP A 74 -16.86 0.41 -10.68
C ASP A 74 -16.84 -0.27 -12.06
N ASP A 75 -15.67 -0.38 -12.69
CA ASP A 75 -15.49 -1.07 -13.96
C ASP A 75 -15.16 -2.57 -13.77
N LEU A 76 -14.97 -3.01 -12.52
CA LEU A 76 -14.67 -4.41 -12.19
C LEU A 76 -15.96 -5.23 -12.08
N THR A 77 -15.89 -6.49 -12.53
CA THR A 77 -16.96 -7.46 -12.34
C THR A 77 -16.74 -8.21 -11.03
N PRO A 78 -17.76 -8.32 -10.15
CA PRO A 78 -17.66 -9.13 -8.94
C PRO A 78 -17.60 -10.62 -9.30
N VAL A 79 -16.76 -11.36 -8.58
CA VAL A 79 -16.66 -12.83 -8.70
C VAL A 79 -17.73 -13.51 -7.85
N GLN A 80 -18.10 -12.88 -6.73
CA GLN A 80 -19.26 -13.20 -5.89
C GLN A 80 -19.86 -11.89 -5.39
N GLN A 81 -21.08 -11.92 -4.84
CA GLN A 81 -21.71 -10.70 -4.31
C GLN A 81 -20.78 -9.97 -3.32
N GLY A 82 -20.39 -8.74 -3.65
CA GLY A 82 -19.51 -7.89 -2.83
C GLY A 82 -18.03 -8.27 -2.85
N LEU A 83 -17.63 -9.35 -3.54
CA LEU A 83 -16.25 -9.82 -3.61
C LEU A 83 -15.73 -9.71 -5.04
N TYR A 84 -14.53 -9.16 -5.17
CA TYR A 84 -13.86 -8.94 -6.44
C TYR A 84 -12.44 -9.52 -6.38
N LEU A 85 -11.98 -10.07 -7.49
CA LEU A 85 -10.59 -10.47 -7.68
C LEU A 85 -10.01 -9.58 -8.77
N TRP A 86 -8.86 -8.95 -8.50
CA TRP A 86 -8.22 -8.08 -9.48
C TRP A 86 -6.70 -8.25 -9.48
N GLN A 87 -6.17 -8.72 -10.61
CA GLN A 87 -4.73 -8.81 -10.82
C GLN A 87 -4.19 -7.49 -11.38
N GLY A 88 -3.36 -6.79 -10.62
CA GLY A 88 -2.85 -5.48 -11.04
C GLY A 88 -2.03 -4.73 -9.99
N ASP A 89 -1.57 -3.53 -10.34
CA ASP A 89 -0.83 -2.64 -9.44
C ASP A 89 -1.81 -1.85 -8.56
N ILE A 90 -1.90 -2.20 -7.26
CA ILE A 90 -2.80 -1.53 -6.31
C ILE A 90 -2.66 -0.01 -6.25
N THR A 91 -1.49 0.53 -6.62
CA THR A 91 -1.26 1.99 -6.63
C THR A 91 -1.98 2.71 -7.78
N ALA A 92 -2.59 1.95 -8.70
CA ALA A 92 -3.36 2.44 -9.83
C ALA A 92 -4.87 2.09 -9.74
N LEU A 93 -5.35 1.63 -8.59
CA LEU A 93 -6.77 1.32 -8.38
C LEU A 93 -7.52 2.50 -7.75
N ARG A 94 -8.54 3.02 -8.45
CA ARG A 94 -9.48 4.01 -7.92
C ARG A 94 -10.59 3.30 -7.15
N CYS A 95 -10.58 3.47 -5.83
CA CYS A 95 -11.55 2.96 -4.86
C CYS A 95 -11.53 3.86 -3.60
N ASP A 96 -12.31 3.55 -2.56
CA ASP A 96 -12.28 4.37 -1.34
C ASP A 96 -10.97 4.15 -0.55
N ALA A 97 -10.59 2.89 -0.30
CA ALA A 97 -9.35 2.59 0.41
C ALA A 97 -8.58 1.41 -0.18
N ILE A 98 -7.25 1.51 -0.14
CA ILE A 98 -6.35 0.37 -0.32
C ILE A 98 -5.71 0.01 1.02
N VAL A 99 -5.34 -1.26 1.19
CA VAL A 99 -4.66 -1.73 2.39
C VAL A 99 -3.15 -1.84 2.15
N ASN A 100 -2.39 -1.21 3.03
CA ASN A 100 -0.94 -1.34 3.13
C ASN A 100 -0.57 -2.38 4.20
N ALA A 101 0.23 -3.38 3.82
CA ALA A 101 0.90 -4.26 4.77
C ALA A 101 2.15 -3.55 5.32
N ALA A 102 1.95 -2.82 6.41
CA ALA A 102 2.98 -2.00 7.05
C ALA A 102 3.86 -2.82 8.00
N ASN A 103 4.98 -2.23 8.38
CA ASN A 103 5.77 -2.64 9.54
C ASN A 103 5.31 -1.88 10.81
N SER A 104 5.71 -2.33 11.99
CA SER A 104 5.28 -1.73 13.27
C SER A 104 5.70 -0.27 13.48
N GLY A 105 6.69 0.22 12.71
CA GLY A 105 7.08 1.63 12.70
C GLY A 105 6.17 2.52 11.86
N MET A 106 5.31 1.96 10.99
CA MET A 106 4.26 2.63 10.21
C MET A 106 4.70 3.76 9.25
N THR A 107 5.98 4.10 9.21
CA THR A 107 6.50 5.21 8.39
C THR A 107 6.90 4.79 6.98
N GLY A 108 6.62 3.56 6.59
CA GLY A 108 6.97 3.01 5.28
C GLY A 108 8.30 2.25 5.27
N CYS A 109 8.67 1.75 4.09
CA CYS A 109 9.91 1.00 3.90
C CYS A 109 11.09 1.94 3.64
N TYR A 110 12.21 1.72 4.36
CA TYR A 110 13.46 2.47 4.20
C TYR A 110 14.51 1.74 3.34
N VAL A 111 14.21 0.54 2.85
CA VAL A 111 15.13 -0.20 1.97
C VAL A 111 14.99 0.33 0.54
N PRO A 112 16.05 0.90 -0.07
CA PRO A 112 15.98 1.49 -1.40
C PRO A 112 15.47 0.49 -2.44
N ASN A 113 14.46 0.89 -3.22
CA ASN A 113 13.92 0.09 -4.32
C ASN A 113 13.38 -1.29 -3.90
N HIS A 114 13.08 -1.50 -2.62
CA HIS A 114 12.53 -2.76 -2.13
C HIS A 114 11.18 -3.04 -2.78
N ARG A 115 10.93 -4.30 -3.13
CA ARG A 115 9.72 -4.72 -3.86
C ARG A 115 8.55 -5.09 -2.93
N CYS A 116 8.56 -4.61 -1.69
CA CYS A 116 7.44 -4.78 -0.78
C CYS A 116 6.32 -3.77 -1.07
N ILE A 117 5.10 -4.12 -0.68
CA ILE A 117 3.91 -3.29 -0.96
C ILE A 117 3.98 -1.93 -0.26
N ASP A 118 4.56 -1.90 0.95
CA ASP A 118 4.78 -0.69 1.74
C ASP A 118 5.65 0.33 1.00
N ASN A 119 6.74 -0.14 0.37
CA ASN A 119 7.59 0.68 -0.48
C ASN A 119 6.82 1.22 -1.70
N CYS A 120 6.04 0.37 -2.37
CA CYS A 120 5.25 0.77 -3.54
C CYS A 120 4.22 1.85 -3.17
N ILE A 121 3.41 1.62 -2.13
CA ILE A 121 2.38 2.56 -1.68
C ILE A 121 2.99 3.88 -1.26
N HIS A 122 4.01 3.90 -0.42
CA HIS A 122 4.67 5.15 0.00
C HIS A 122 5.35 5.89 -1.16
N THR A 123 5.92 5.16 -2.14
CA THR A 123 6.55 5.79 -3.32
C THR A 123 5.52 6.51 -4.18
N PHE A 124 4.35 5.90 -4.42
CA PHE A 124 3.31 6.47 -5.28
C PHE A 124 2.35 7.43 -4.58
N ALA A 125 2.21 7.35 -3.25
CA ALA A 125 1.49 8.35 -2.46
C ALA A 125 2.26 9.68 -2.35
N GLY A 126 3.59 9.61 -2.22
CA GLY A 126 4.47 10.76 -2.03
C GLY A 126 4.94 10.92 -0.59
N VAL A 127 5.94 11.79 -0.37
CA VAL A 127 6.59 11.95 0.94
C VAL A 127 5.64 12.42 2.05
N GLN A 128 4.51 13.03 1.69
CA GLN A 128 3.49 13.47 2.64
C GLN A 128 2.92 12.29 3.45
N LEU A 129 2.77 11.11 2.84
CA LEU A 129 2.23 9.94 3.54
C LEU A 129 3.11 9.54 4.73
N ARG A 130 4.44 9.52 4.51
CA ARG A 130 5.41 9.21 5.56
C ARG A 130 5.37 10.24 6.69
N LEU A 131 5.28 11.52 6.37
CA LEU A 131 5.17 12.59 7.36
C LEU A 131 3.91 12.44 8.21
N TYR A 132 2.76 12.17 7.58
CA TYR A 132 1.50 11.95 8.29
C TYR A 132 1.58 10.72 9.21
N CYS A 133 2.18 9.62 8.74
CA CYS A 133 2.40 8.44 9.57
C CYS A 133 3.28 8.74 10.78
N GLU A 134 4.37 9.49 10.62
CA GLU A 134 5.25 9.88 11.74
C GLU A 134 4.47 10.69 12.79
N GLU A 135 3.77 11.75 12.38
CA GLU A 135 2.98 12.59 13.30
C GLU A 135 1.93 11.77 14.06
N MET A 136 1.28 10.80 13.37
CA MET A 136 0.35 9.86 13.98
C MET A 136 1.03 8.92 15.00
N MET A 137 2.21 8.39 14.68
CA MET A 137 2.94 7.47 15.55
C MET A 137 3.58 8.18 16.75
N GLU A 138 4.08 9.41 16.58
CA GLU A 138 4.54 10.27 17.67
C GLU A 138 3.42 10.54 18.67
N ALA A 139 2.21 10.85 18.18
CA ALA A 139 1.04 11.05 19.03
C ALA A 139 0.62 9.76 19.78
N GLN A 140 0.81 8.59 19.16
CA GLN A 140 0.55 7.29 19.80
C GLN A 140 1.59 6.93 20.86
N GLY A 141 2.87 7.27 20.64
CA GLY A 141 3.96 7.05 21.59
C GLY A 141 4.46 5.60 21.71
N HIS A 142 3.97 4.67 20.89
CA HIS A 142 4.47 3.30 20.81
C HIS A 142 4.30 2.69 19.42
N ALA A 143 5.05 1.63 19.13
CA ALA A 143 4.97 0.89 17.87
C ALA A 143 3.58 0.27 17.65
N GLU A 144 3.15 0.17 16.40
CA GLU A 144 1.82 -0.33 16.06
C GLU A 144 1.75 -1.85 16.29
N PRO A 145 0.77 -2.35 17.06
CA PRO A 145 0.63 -3.78 17.31
C PRO A 145 0.18 -4.56 16.07
N THR A 146 0.61 -5.82 15.98
CA THR A 146 0.11 -6.74 14.95
C THR A 146 -1.41 -6.91 15.02
N GLY A 147 -2.08 -6.92 13.87
CA GLY A 147 -3.54 -7.11 13.78
C GLY A 147 -4.36 -5.82 13.93
N GLN A 148 -3.73 -4.68 14.19
CA GLN A 148 -4.38 -3.36 14.27
C GLN A 148 -4.30 -2.60 12.95
N ALA A 149 -5.19 -1.63 12.76
CA ALA A 149 -5.24 -0.80 11.56
C ALA A 149 -5.28 0.70 11.87
N LYS A 150 -4.64 1.49 11.00
CA LYS A 150 -4.69 2.97 10.99
C LYS A 150 -5.11 3.47 9.62
N ILE A 151 -5.71 4.66 9.56
CA ILE A 151 -6.16 5.28 8.31
C ILE A 151 -5.45 6.60 8.05
N THR A 152 -5.05 6.83 6.80
CA THR A 152 -4.42 8.07 6.34
C THR A 152 -5.03 8.53 5.02
N PRO A 153 -4.92 9.83 4.66
CA PRO A 153 -5.17 10.27 3.30
C PRO A 153 -4.21 9.60 2.31
N ALA A 154 -4.66 9.31 1.09
CA ALA A 154 -3.86 8.59 0.10
C ALA A 154 -2.97 9.48 -0.80
N TYR A 155 -3.11 10.80 -0.68
CA TYR A 155 -2.34 11.80 -1.43
C TYR A 155 -2.42 11.61 -2.96
N ASN A 156 -1.35 11.16 -3.61
CA ASN A 156 -1.28 11.04 -5.07
C ASN A 156 -1.82 9.70 -5.61
N LEU A 157 -2.23 8.78 -4.73
CA LEU A 157 -2.87 7.54 -5.14
C LEU A 157 -4.30 7.81 -5.65
N PRO A 158 -4.84 7.00 -6.59
CA PRO A 158 -6.21 7.17 -7.07
C PRO A 158 -7.30 6.83 -6.04
N CYS A 159 -6.95 6.16 -4.94
CA CYS A 159 -7.86 5.90 -3.83
C CYS A 159 -7.99 7.12 -2.91
N ARG A 160 -8.97 7.13 -2.01
CA ARG A 160 -9.18 8.25 -1.06
C ARG A 160 -8.32 8.10 0.19
N TYR A 161 -8.19 6.87 0.67
CA TYR A 161 -7.48 6.54 1.91
C TYR A 161 -6.52 5.35 1.74
N VAL A 162 -5.54 5.27 2.64
CA VAL A 162 -4.73 4.07 2.86
C VAL A 162 -5.02 3.55 4.26
N LEU A 163 -5.38 2.27 4.35
CA LEU A 163 -5.53 1.53 5.61
C LEU A 163 -4.22 0.78 5.86
N HIS A 164 -3.49 1.15 6.89
CA HIS A 164 -2.21 0.56 7.25
C HIS A 164 -2.43 -0.49 8.33
N THR A 165 -2.01 -1.73 8.10
CA THR A 165 -2.10 -2.81 9.09
C THR A 165 -0.77 -3.51 9.24
N VAL A 166 -0.43 -3.91 10.47
CA VAL A 166 0.79 -4.67 10.77
C VAL A 166 0.46 -6.16 10.78
N GLY A 167 0.94 -6.88 9.77
CA GLY A 167 0.76 -8.33 9.65
C GLY A 167 1.67 -9.14 10.59
N PRO A 168 1.32 -10.41 10.89
CA PRO A 168 2.20 -11.32 11.63
C PRO A 168 3.44 -11.69 10.80
N ILE A 169 4.57 -11.92 11.49
CA ILE A 169 5.84 -12.35 10.91
C ILE A 169 6.07 -13.83 11.21
N VAL A 170 6.21 -14.66 10.18
CA VAL A 170 6.40 -16.11 10.32
C VAL A 170 7.89 -16.46 10.15
N GLY A 171 8.64 -16.47 11.25
CA GLY A 171 10.07 -16.85 11.26
C GLY A 171 10.35 -18.35 11.35
N GLY A 172 9.32 -19.19 11.36
CA GLY A 172 9.41 -20.64 11.56
C GLY A 172 8.12 -21.35 11.16
N HIS A 173 7.62 -22.26 11.98
CA HIS A 173 6.34 -22.92 11.72
C HIS A 173 5.17 -21.94 11.84
N LEU A 174 4.18 -22.10 10.97
CA LEU A 174 2.92 -21.37 11.09
C LEU A 174 2.19 -21.81 12.37
N THR A 175 1.65 -20.85 13.12
CA THR A 175 0.93 -21.08 14.37
C THR A 175 -0.50 -20.55 14.28
N GLU A 176 -1.39 -21.04 15.13
CA GLU A 176 -2.75 -20.50 15.24
C GLU A 176 -2.77 -19.01 15.60
N THR A 177 -1.80 -18.54 16.39
CA THR A 177 -1.64 -17.12 16.70
C THR A 177 -1.38 -16.30 15.45
N HIS A 178 -0.54 -16.78 14.52
CA HIS A 178 -0.32 -16.08 13.24
C HIS A 178 -1.61 -16.00 12.43
N CYS A 179 -2.37 -17.11 12.32
CA CYS A 179 -3.64 -17.11 11.61
C CYS A 179 -4.66 -16.14 12.23
N ARG A 180 -4.78 -16.12 13.56
CA ARG A 180 -5.65 -15.18 14.27
C ARG A 180 -5.24 -13.73 14.02
N GLN A 181 -3.95 -13.42 14.15
CA GLN A 181 -3.41 -12.09 13.90
C GLN A 181 -3.61 -11.61 12.46
N LEU A 182 -3.48 -12.52 11.48
CA LEU A 182 -3.77 -12.19 10.09
C LEU A 182 -5.26 -11.87 9.91
N ALA A 183 -6.16 -12.68 10.48
CA ALA A 183 -7.59 -12.40 10.47
C ALA A 183 -7.93 -11.08 11.18
N ASP A 184 -7.25 -10.75 12.27
CA ASP A 184 -7.40 -9.47 12.96
C ASP A 184 -7.02 -8.29 12.05
N CYS A 185 -5.98 -8.42 11.21
CA CYS A 185 -5.64 -7.37 10.22
C CYS A 185 -6.82 -7.07 9.28
N TYR A 186 -7.46 -8.11 8.73
CA TYR A 186 -8.60 -7.95 7.83
C TYR A 186 -9.80 -7.33 8.57
N ARG A 187 -10.14 -7.83 9.76
CA ARG A 187 -11.23 -7.27 10.58
C ARG A 187 -10.99 -5.80 10.92
N SER A 188 -9.81 -5.46 11.41
CA SER A 188 -9.47 -4.08 11.80
C SER A 188 -9.55 -3.12 10.62
N CYS A 189 -9.04 -3.50 9.44
CA CYS A 189 -9.17 -2.69 8.23
C CYS A 189 -10.63 -2.50 7.80
N LEU A 190 -11.42 -3.57 7.80
CA LEU A 190 -12.83 -3.53 7.40
C LEU A 190 -13.69 -2.72 8.39
N SER A 191 -13.48 -2.89 9.69
CA SER A 191 -14.16 -2.11 10.73
C SER A 191 -13.81 -0.63 10.60
N LEU A 192 -12.53 -0.29 10.45
CA LEU A 192 -12.10 1.10 10.29
C LEU A 192 -12.66 1.72 9.00
N ALA A 193 -12.76 0.94 7.92
CA ALA A 193 -13.43 1.38 6.70
C ALA A 193 -14.92 1.66 6.93
N ALA A 194 -15.62 0.77 7.65
CA ALA A 194 -17.04 0.92 7.97
C ALA A 194 -17.30 2.15 8.87
N GLU A 195 -16.47 2.34 9.90
CA GLU A 195 -16.52 3.50 10.80
C GLU A 195 -16.36 4.84 10.06
N ASN A 196 -15.60 4.84 8.96
CA ASN A 196 -15.38 6.01 8.10
C ASN A 196 -16.35 6.08 6.91
N GLY A 197 -17.38 5.21 6.86
CA GLY A 197 -18.39 5.21 5.81
C GLY A 197 -17.86 4.86 4.42
N LEU A 198 -16.76 4.11 4.34
CA LEU A 198 -16.16 3.70 3.07
C LEU A 198 -16.93 2.54 2.47
N LYS A 199 -17.06 2.51 1.15
CA LYS A 199 -17.83 1.50 0.40
C LYS A 199 -16.94 0.47 -0.28
N SER A 200 -15.69 0.79 -0.57
CA SER A 200 -14.77 -0.12 -1.27
C SER A 200 -13.40 -0.21 -0.62
N VAL A 201 -12.93 -1.44 -0.38
CA VAL A 201 -11.63 -1.72 0.23
C VAL A 201 -10.86 -2.75 -0.58
N ALA A 202 -9.67 -2.38 -1.05
CA ALA A 202 -8.78 -3.28 -1.77
C ALA A 202 -7.64 -3.79 -0.89
N PHE A 203 -7.53 -5.11 -0.73
CA PHE A 203 -6.48 -5.77 0.03
C PHE A 203 -5.38 -6.29 -0.88
N CYS A 204 -4.14 -5.93 -0.60
CA CYS A 204 -2.99 -6.70 -1.10
C CYS A 204 -2.84 -8.03 -0.32
N CYS A 205 -2.03 -8.96 -0.80
CA CYS A 205 -1.69 -10.19 -0.06
C CYS A 205 -0.84 -9.91 1.19
N ILE A 206 -1.50 -9.64 2.34
CA ILE A 206 -0.85 -9.32 3.63
C ILE A 206 0.06 -10.48 4.10
N SER A 207 1.26 -10.13 4.56
CA SER A 207 2.28 -11.04 5.12
C SER A 207 2.88 -12.14 4.21
N THR A 208 2.44 -12.28 2.96
CA THR A 208 2.87 -13.38 2.06
C THR A 208 4.25 -13.20 1.39
N GLY A 209 4.81 -11.99 1.43
CA GLY A 209 6.14 -11.67 0.94
C GLY A 209 7.18 -11.74 2.05
N GLU A 210 7.65 -10.58 2.48
CA GLU A 210 8.74 -10.42 3.47
C GLU A 210 8.45 -11.06 4.84
N PHE A 211 7.17 -11.27 5.19
CA PHE A 211 6.76 -11.86 6.47
C PHE A 211 6.49 -13.37 6.39
N HIS A 212 6.73 -13.98 5.22
CA HIS A 212 6.75 -15.42 4.97
C HIS A 212 5.49 -16.20 5.38
N PHE A 213 4.33 -15.55 5.43
CA PHE A 213 3.07 -16.26 5.62
C PHE A 213 2.74 -17.09 4.36
N PRO A 214 2.44 -18.39 4.46
CA PRO A 214 2.13 -19.22 3.29
C PRO A 214 0.94 -18.68 2.48
N ASN A 215 1.10 -18.50 1.16
CA ASN A 215 0.11 -17.86 0.28
C ASN A 215 -1.29 -18.50 0.36
N GLU A 216 -1.38 -19.82 0.28
CA GLU A 216 -2.65 -20.57 0.36
C GLU A 216 -3.36 -20.27 1.68
N LYS A 217 -2.65 -20.42 2.80
CA LYS A 217 -3.25 -20.19 4.11
C LYS A 217 -3.61 -18.73 4.37
N ALA A 218 -2.83 -17.79 3.82
CA ALA A 218 -3.14 -16.37 3.88
C ALA A 218 -4.42 -16.04 3.10
N ALA A 219 -4.56 -16.57 1.88
CA ALA A 219 -5.74 -16.38 1.04
C ALA A 219 -7.00 -17.01 1.66
N GLU A 220 -6.90 -18.23 2.20
CA GLU A 220 -7.98 -18.85 2.98
C GLU A 220 -8.44 -17.95 4.13
N THR A 221 -7.48 -17.44 4.92
CA THR A 221 -7.76 -16.56 6.06
C THR A 221 -8.43 -15.26 5.61
N ALA A 222 -7.94 -14.67 4.51
CA ALA A 222 -8.48 -13.46 3.92
C ALA A 222 -9.94 -13.64 3.47
N VAL A 223 -10.19 -14.65 2.64
CA VAL A 223 -11.53 -14.92 2.08
C VAL A 223 -12.53 -15.25 3.18
N ALA A 224 -12.15 -16.11 4.13
CA ALA A 224 -13.03 -16.49 5.24
C ALA A 224 -13.40 -15.27 6.10
N THR A 225 -12.41 -14.46 6.48
CA THR A 225 -12.62 -13.29 7.34
C THR A 225 -13.47 -12.22 6.66
N VAL A 226 -13.21 -11.94 5.37
CA VAL A 226 -13.98 -10.96 4.60
C VAL A 226 -15.43 -11.42 4.44
N LYS A 227 -15.66 -12.71 4.11
CA LYS A 227 -17.01 -13.27 3.98
C LYS A 227 -17.79 -13.16 5.30
N GLU A 228 -17.15 -13.50 6.42
CA GLU A 228 -17.74 -13.37 7.74
C GLU A 228 -18.11 -11.91 8.06
N PHE A 229 -17.23 -10.96 7.75
CA PHE A 229 -17.49 -9.54 7.98
C PHE A 229 -18.65 -9.01 7.11
N LEU A 230 -18.68 -9.32 5.81
CA LEU A 230 -19.73 -8.86 4.90
C LEU A 230 -21.10 -9.52 5.16
N ALA A 231 -21.14 -10.66 5.83
CA ALA A 231 -22.39 -11.28 6.25
C ALA A 231 -23.09 -10.52 7.40
N GLN A 232 -22.41 -9.55 8.03
CA GLN A 232 -22.99 -8.71 9.08
C GLN A 232 -23.98 -7.71 8.46
N LYS A 233 -25.10 -7.46 9.16
CA LYS A 233 -26.20 -6.63 8.63
C LYS A 233 -25.89 -5.14 8.55
N GLU A 234 -24.86 -4.67 9.25
CA GLU A 234 -24.55 -3.24 9.43
C GLU A 234 -23.10 -2.97 9.04
N THR A 235 -22.85 -2.80 7.74
CA THR A 235 -21.57 -2.29 7.23
C THR A 235 -21.80 -1.38 6.03
N SER A 236 -21.00 -0.32 5.91
CA SER A 236 -20.98 0.51 4.70
C SER A 236 -20.14 -0.11 3.58
N VAL A 237 -19.32 -1.12 3.88
CA VAL A 237 -18.42 -1.75 2.92
C VAL A 237 -19.24 -2.65 1.99
N GLU A 238 -19.34 -2.25 0.72
CA GLU A 238 -20.12 -2.92 -0.32
C GLU A 238 -19.23 -3.76 -1.25
N LYS A 239 -17.96 -3.37 -1.42
CA LYS A 239 -17.01 -3.98 -2.36
C LYS A 239 -15.69 -4.28 -1.66
N VAL A 240 -15.31 -5.55 -1.58
CA VAL A 240 -13.97 -5.97 -1.14
C VAL A 240 -13.22 -6.58 -2.31
N ILE A 241 -12.05 -6.02 -2.59
CA ILE A 241 -11.22 -6.38 -3.73
C ILE A 241 -9.98 -7.10 -3.21
N PHE A 242 -9.84 -8.37 -3.57
CA PHE A 242 -8.58 -9.10 -3.40
C PHE A 242 -7.66 -8.72 -4.55
N ASN A 243 -6.72 -7.82 -4.29
CA ASN A 243 -5.70 -7.47 -5.26
C ASN A 243 -4.53 -8.46 -5.20
N VAL A 244 -4.25 -9.07 -6.34
CA VAL A 244 -3.12 -9.98 -6.54
C VAL A 244 -2.17 -9.44 -7.59
N PHE A 245 -0.91 -9.85 -7.57
CA PHE A 245 0.07 -9.46 -8.59
C PHE A 245 0.59 -10.67 -9.37
N LYS A 246 0.94 -11.76 -8.67
CA LYS A 246 1.48 -12.98 -9.27
C LYS A 246 0.35 -13.92 -9.70
N ASP A 247 0.58 -14.65 -10.78
CA ASP A 247 -0.38 -15.65 -11.28
C ASP A 247 -0.69 -16.72 -10.24
N ARG A 248 0.31 -17.15 -9.45
CA ARG A 248 0.10 -18.09 -8.34
C ARG A 248 -0.94 -17.59 -7.33
N ASP A 249 -0.89 -16.31 -6.96
CA ASP A 249 -1.85 -15.76 -6.00
C ASP A 249 -3.25 -15.69 -6.65
N ARG A 250 -3.32 -15.31 -7.93
CA ARG A 250 -4.58 -15.32 -8.69
C ARG A 250 -5.23 -16.71 -8.69
N GLU A 251 -4.47 -17.75 -9.04
CA GLU A 251 -4.97 -19.13 -9.09
C GLU A 251 -5.55 -19.60 -7.75
N ILE A 252 -4.88 -19.26 -6.63
CA ILE A 252 -5.35 -19.58 -5.27
C ILE A 252 -6.68 -18.87 -4.98
N TYR A 253 -6.78 -17.58 -5.28
CA TYR A 253 -8.01 -16.82 -5.04
C TYR A 253 -9.17 -17.25 -5.97
N GLU A 254 -8.90 -17.56 -7.24
CA GLU A 254 -9.90 -18.10 -8.19
C GLU A 254 -10.51 -19.41 -7.66
N GLU A 255 -9.69 -20.31 -7.13
CA GLU A 255 -10.16 -21.56 -6.53
C GLU A 255 -11.02 -21.32 -5.28
N LEU A 256 -10.58 -20.46 -4.36
CA LEU A 256 -11.31 -20.15 -3.13
C LEU A 256 -12.62 -19.38 -3.37
N LEU A 257 -12.71 -18.65 -4.48
CA LEU A 257 -13.88 -17.86 -4.88
C LEU A 257 -14.75 -18.59 -5.91
N GLY A 258 -14.39 -19.81 -6.32
CA GLY A 258 -15.21 -20.64 -7.21
C GLY A 258 -15.35 -20.10 -8.63
N GLU A 259 -14.31 -19.46 -9.18
CA GLU A 259 -14.28 -18.93 -10.56
C GLU A 259 -13.90 -19.97 -11.64
N LYS A 260 -14.04 -21.28 -11.36
CA LYS A 260 -13.76 -22.36 -12.33
C LYS A 260 -15.00 -23.14 -12.74
#